data_AF-A0A1Y2S9K1-F1
#
_entry.id   AF-A0A1Y2S9K1-F1
#
_cell.length_a   1.000
_cell.length_b   1.000
_cell.length_c   1.000
_cell.angle_alpha   90.00
_cell.angle_beta   90.00
_cell.angle_gamma   90.00
#
_symmetry.space_group_name_H-M   'P 1'
#
loop_
_entity.id
_entity.type
_entity.pdbx_description
1 polymer ?
#
loop_
_entity_poly.entity_id
_entity_poly.type
_entity_poly.pdbx_seq_one_letter_code
_entity_poly.pdbx_strand_id
1 'polypeptide(L)'
;MKLNSQYFTLGALVIVSGLLWFYYREYQDKAEEYARLKRQYDVQVIAINEQQERIKTLHELDKTHTQELAHDKTEIDTLRADVAAGRRKLRIQAVCPVPKTVTSVGVGDAGTPQLTEAARHDYYRLREMMLENERQTKYLQDYINTECRGNNGKPTP
;
A
#
# COMPACT_ATOMS: atom_id res chain seq x y z
N MET A 1 -58.60 -63.51 25.86
CA MET A 1 -57.16 -63.36 25.59
C MET A 1 -56.60 -62.31 26.55
N LYS A 2 -55.82 -62.72 27.57
CA LYS A 2 -55.11 -61.79 28.46
C LYS A 2 -53.81 -61.36 27.75
N LEU A 3 -53.86 -60.26 27.03
CA LEU A 3 -52.62 -59.58 26.61
C LEU A 3 -51.97 -59.07 27.89
N ASN A 4 -50.91 -59.75 28.34
CA ASN A 4 -50.25 -59.47 29.60
C ASN A 4 -49.78 -58.01 29.65
N SER A 5 -50.20 -57.26 30.67
CA SER A 5 -49.88 -55.85 30.92
C SER A 5 -48.38 -55.52 30.79
N GLN A 6 -47.53 -56.52 31.04
CA GLN A 6 -46.07 -56.44 30.89
C GLN A 6 -45.60 -56.19 29.45
N TYR A 7 -46.33 -56.69 28.44
CA TYR A 7 -46.00 -56.43 27.03
C TYR A 7 -46.26 -54.97 26.63
N PHE A 8 -47.29 -54.34 27.21
CA PHE A 8 -47.62 -52.94 26.95
C PHE A 8 -46.57 -51.99 27.54
N THR A 9 -46.10 -52.27 28.77
CA THR A 9 -45.03 -51.48 29.41
C THR A 9 -43.71 -51.60 28.68
N LEU A 10 -43.36 -52.80 28.18
CA LEU A 10 -42.16 -53.00 27.38
C LEU A 10 -42.25 -52.29 26.03
N GLY A 11 -43.41 -52.33 25.37
CA GLY A 11 -43.65 -51.58 24.13
C GLY A 11 -43.49 -50.07 24.33
N ALA A 12 -44.06 -49.51 25.41
CA ALA A 12 -43.92 -48.09 25.74
C ALA A 12 -42.47 -47.67 26.00
N LEU A 13 -41.69 -48.48 26.73
CA LEU A 13 -40.27 -48.21 26.99
C LEU A 13 -39.43 -48.20 25.70
N VAL A 14 -39.70 -49.12 24.77
CA VAL A 14 -39.03 -49.14 23.47
C VAL A 14 -39.33 -47.86 22.69
N ILE A 15 -40.59 -47.42 22.66
CA ILE A 15 -40.98 -46.17 21.97
C ILE A 15 -40.28 -44.97 22.59
N VAL A 16 -40.27 -44.84 23.92
CA VAL A 16 -39.61 -43.72 24.62
C VAL A 16 -38.10 -43.73 24.35
N SER A 17 -37.45 -44.90 24.39
CA SER A 17 -36.03 -45.02 24.08
C SER A 17 -35.70 -44.66 22.63
N GLY A 18 -36.56 -45.02 21.67
CA GLY A 18 -36.43 -44.65 20.26
C GLY A 18 -36.59 -43.15 20.03
N LEU A 19 -37.56 -42.51 20.69
CA LEU A 19 -37.74 -41.05 20.64
C LEU A 19 -36.55 -40.31 21.25
N LEU A 20 -36.06 -40.76 22.42
CA LEU A 20 -34.87 -40.17 23.06
C LEU A 20 -33.63 -40.30 22.17
N TRP A 21 -33.43 -41.46 21.55
CA TRP A 21 -32.32 -41.68 20.63
C TRP A 21 -32.44 -40.82 19.36
N PHE A 22 -33.65 -40.69 18.80
CA PHE A 22 -33.91 -39.84 17.64
C PHE A 22 -33.62 -38.36 17.95
N TYR A 23 -34.16 -37.84 19.06
CA TYR A 23 -33.85 -36.49 19.52
C TYR A 23 -32.36 -36.31 19.76
N TYR A 24 -31.70 -37.24 20.45
CA TYR A 24 -30.26 -37.15 20.72
C TYR A 24 -29.42 -37.13 19.44
N ARG A 25 -29.79 -37.94 18.44
CA ARG A 25 -29.18 -37.91 17.09
C ARG A 25 -29.34 -36.54 16.42
N GLU A 26 -30.55 -36.00 16.41
CA GLU A 26 -30.82 -34.69 15.81
C GLU A 26 -30.06 -33.55 16.51
N TYR A 27 -29.94 -33.59 17.84
CA TYR A 27 -29.11 -32.65 18.60
C TYR A 27 -27.61 -32.76 18.27
N GLN A 28 -27.10 -33.98 18.11
CA GLN A 28 -25.69 -34.21 17.73
C GLN A 28 -25.43 -33.68 16.31
N ASP A 29 -26.31 -33.98 15.36
CA ASP A 29 -26.19 -33.46 13.99
C ASP A 29 -26.20 -31.93 13.97
N LYS A 30 -27.07 -31.29 14.76
CA LYS A 30 -27.08 -29.82 14.90
C LYS A 30 -25.80 -29.30 15.57
N ALA A 31 -25.31 -29.94 16.61
CA ALA A 31 -24.06 -29.55 17.28
C ALA A 31 -22.87 -29.61 16.31
N GLU A 32 -22.82 -30.62 15.44
CA GLU A 32 -21.81 -30.74 14.40
C GLU A 32 -21.96 -29.65 13.31
N GLU A 33 -23.18 -29.37 12.85
CA GLU A 33 -23.46 -28.28 11.91
C GLU A 33 -23.01 -26.92 12.48
N TYR A 34 -23.36 -26.63 13.75
CA TYR A 34 -22.93 -25.41 14.43
C TYR A 34 -21.40 -25.34 14.59
N ALA A 35 -20.76 -26.44 14.98
CA ALA A 35 -19.30 -26.48 15.10
C ALA A 35 -18.62 -26.24 13.73
N ARG A 36 -19.17 -26.79 12.65
CA ARG A 36 -18.68 -26.57 11.28
C ARG A 36 -18.86 -25.12 10.84
N LEU A 37 -20.05 -24.56 11.05
CA LEU A 37 -20.35 -23.17 10.72
C LEU A 37 -19.46 -22.20 11.51
N LYS A 38 -19.26 -22.47 12.80
CA LYS A 38 -18.36 -21.68 13.65
C LYS A 38 -16.92 -21.71 13.16
N ARG A 39 -16.39 -22.88 12.80
CA ARG A 39 -15.05 -22.98 12.20
C ARG A 39 -14.93 -22.17 10.91
N GLN A 40 -15.93 -22.24 10.03
CA GLN A 40 -15.93 -21.45 8.80
C GLN A 40 -15.98 -19.95 9.08
N TYR A 41 -16.79 -19.54 10.05
CA TYR A 41 -16.86 -18.15 10.49
C TYR A 41 -15.53 -17.67 11.07
N ASP A 42 -14.91 -18.45 11.96
CA ASP A 42 -13.62 -18.11 12.56
C ASP A 42 -12.52 -17.97 11.49
N VAL A 43 -12.48 -18.87 10.49
CA VAL A 43 -11.57 -18.77 9.35
C VAL A 43 -11.81 -17.49 8.54
N GLN A 44 -13.06 -17.13 8.28
CA GLN A 44 -13.40 -15.89 7.57
C GLN A 44 -12.98 -14.65 8.37
N VAL A 45 -13.20 -14.63 9.69
CA VAL A 45 -12.81 -13.53 10.56
C VAL A 45 -11.29 -13.35 10.58
N ILE A 46 -10.54 -14.46 10.66
CA ILE A 46 -9.07 -14.41 10.59
C ILE A 46 -8.61 -13.82 9.26
N ALA A 47 -9.16 -14.29 8.13
CA ALA A 47 -8.80 -13.78 6.81
C ALA A 47 -9.14 -12.28 6.65
N ILE A 48 -10.30 -11.83 7.14
CA ILE A 48 -10.69 -10.42 7.12
C ILE A 48 -9.74 -9.56 7.96
N ASN A 49 -9.37 -10.02 9.15
CA ASN A 49 -8.44 -9.30 10.01
C ASN A 49 -7.06 -9.16 9.36
N GLU A 50 -6.56 -10.22 8.73
CA GLU A 50 -5.30 -10.20 7.99
C GLU A 50 -5.35 -9.22 6.81
N GLN A 51 -6.45 -9.22 6.04
CA GLN A 51 -6.65 -8.25 4.96
C GLN A 51 -6.72 -6.82 5.48
N GLN A 52 -7.38 -6.59 6.62
CA GLN A 52 -7.48 -5.27 7.22
C GLN A 52 -6.11 -4.75 7.69
N GLU A 53 -5.27 -5.62 8.25
CA GLU A 53 -3.90 -5.27 8.61
C GLU A 53 -3.08 -4.91 7.37
N ARG A 54 -3.15 -5.72 6.31
CA ARG A 54 -2.50 -5.42 5.01
C ARG A 54 -2.94 -4.07 4.43
N ILE A 55 -4.23 -3.77 4.45
CA ILE A 55 -4.74 -2.48 3.95
C ILE A 55 -4.17 -1.31 4.78
N LYS A 56 -4.07 -1.47 6.11
CA LYS A 56 -3.51 -0.43 6.98
C LYS A 56 -2.04 -0.18 6.68
N THR A 57 -1.23 -1.24 6.56
CA THR A 57 0.21 -1.10 6.27
C THR A 57 0.44 -0.45 4.91
N LEU A 58 -0.32 -0.84 3.88
CA LEU A 58 -0.26 -0.22 2.55
C LEU A 58 -0.69 1.24 2.57
N HIS A 59 -1.72 1.57 3.34
CA HIS A 59 -2.17 2.96 3.48
C HIS A 59 -1.13 3.84 4.20
N GLU A 60 -0.44 3.31 5.22
CA GLU A 60 0.65 4.02 5.89
C GLU A 60 1.85 4.25 4.95
N LEU A 61 2.19 3.24 4.13
CA LEU A 61 3.22 3.35 3.11
C LEU A 61 2.88 4.43 2.07
N ASP A 62 1.67 4.38 1.51
CA ASP A 62 1.18 5.38 0.55
C ASP A 62 1.18 6.80 1.13
N LYS A 63 0.69 6.95 2.37
CA LYS A 63 0.70 8.24 3.07
C LYS A 63 2.11 8.81 3.21
N THR A 64 3.07 7.96 3.60
CA THR A 64 4.46 8.36 3.79
C THR A 64 5.06 8.87 2.48
N HIS A 65 4.98 8.08 1.42
CA HIS A 65 5.56 8.46 0.13
C HIS A 65 4.85 9.64 -0.53
N THR A 66 3.53 9.77 -0.35
CA THR A 66 2.78 10.94 -0.82
C THR A 66 3.24 12.22 -0.11
N GLN A 67 3.42 12.17 1.21
CA GLN A 67 3.90 13.31 1.98
C GLN A 67 5.31 13.72 1.57
N GLU A 68 6.20 12.74 1.40
CA GLU A 68 7.56 12.98 0.95
C GLU A 68 7.61 13.59 -0.47
N LEU A 69 6.84 13.05 -1.41
CA LEU A 69 6.74 13.59 -2.76
C LEU A 69 6.23 15.05 -2.76
N ALA A 70 5.21 15.34 -1.95
CA ALA A 70 4.69 16.69 -1.81
C ALA A 70 5.71 17.66 -1.19
N HIS A 71 6.47 17.21 -0.19
CA HIS A 71 7.52 18.00 0.42
C HIS A 71 8.61 18.38 -0.58
N ASP A 72 9.12 17.40 -1.33
CA ASP A 72 10.20 17.64 -2.30
C ASP A 72 9.73 18.52 -3.48
N LYS A 73 8.49 18.34 -3.94
CA LYS A 73 7.88 19.24 -4.94
C LYS A 73 7.82 20.67 -4.44
N THR A 74 7.41 20.85 -3.18
CA THR A 74 7.40 22.17 -2.54
C THR A 74 8.81 22.75 -2.49
N GLU A 75 9.83 21.96 -2.17
CA GLU A 75 11.23 22.42 -2.20
C GLU A 75 11.62 22.90 -3.60
N ILE A 76 11.31 22.14 -4.66
CA ILE A 76 11.60 22.54 -6.04
C ILE A 76 10.89 23.87 -6.39
N ASP A 77 9.62 24.01 -6.02
CA ASP A 77 8.86 25.23 -6.28
C ASP A 77 9.43 26.44 -5.52
N THR A 78 9.89 26.25 -4.29
CA THR A 78 10.56 27.32 -3.54
C THR A 78 11.87 27.75 -4.21
N LEU A 79 12.66 26.78 -4.71
CA LEU A 79 13.88 27.06 -5.46
C LEU A 79 13.58 27.81 -6.77
N ARG A 80 12.53 27.40 -7.49
CA ARG A 80 12.05 28.06 -8.71
C ARG A 80 11.67 29.51 -8.42
N ALA A 81 10.90 29.75 -7.36
CA ALA A 81 10.49 31.10 -6.95
C ALA A 81 11.69 31.97 -6.49
N ASP A 82 12.63 31.40 -5.75
CA ASP A 82 13.85 32.10 -5.32
C ASP A 82 14.74 32.51 -6.50
N VAL A 83 14.85 31.67 -7.53
CA VAL A 83 15.60 32.00 -8.74
C VAL A 83 14.86 33.03 -9.59
N ALA A 84 13.54 32.92 -9.72
CA ALA A 84 12.72 33.91 -10.42
C ALA A 84 12.79 35.29 -9.76
N ALA A 85 12.83 35.34 -8.42
CA ALA A 85 12.99 36.57 -7.64
C ALA A 85 14.43 37.07 -7.54
N GLY A 86 15.40 36.39 -8.15
CA GLY A 86 16.82 36.76 -8.11
C GLY A 86 17.51 36.57 -6.76
N ARG A 87 16.83 35.95 -5.77
CA ARG A 87 17.41 35.61 -4.45
C ARG A 87 18.45 34.50 -4.55
N ARG A 88 18.28 33.60 -5.53
CA ARG A 88 19.22 32.53 -5.87
C ARG A 88 19.55 32.58 -7.37
N LYS A 89 20.65 31.91 -7.76
CA LYS A 89 21.07 31.79 -9.16
C LYS A 89 21.32 30.33 -9.50
N LEU A 90 20.81 29.88 -10.65
CA LEU A 90 21.21 28.60 -11.25
C LEU A 90 22.61 28.75 -11.85
N ARG A 91 23.51 27.85 -11.49
CA ARG A 91 24.88 27.82 -12.00
C ARG A 91 25.06 26.57 -12.85
N ILE A 92 25.67 26.74 -14.01
CA ILE A 92 26.13 25.65 -14.86
C ILE A 92 27.65 25.64 -14.86
N GLN A 93 28.23 24.47 -14.97
CA GLN A 93 29.65 24.35 -15.27
C GLN A 93 29.83 24.66 -16.76
N ALA A 94 30.43 25.80 -17.06
CA ALA A 94 30.71 26.23 -18.43
C ALA A 94 32.22 26.28 -18.67
N VAL A 95 32.66 25.87 -19.86
CA VAL A 95 34.02 26.07 -20.35
C VAL A 95 33.97 27.20 -21.38
N CYS A 96 34.60 28.33 -21.05
CA CYS A 96 34.67 29.49 -21.94
C CYS A 96 36.06 29.52 -22.61
N PRO A 97 36.19 29.10 -23.88
CA PRO A 97 37.47 29.17 -24.58
C PRO A 97 37.87 30.64 -24.80
N VAL A 98 39.09 30.99 -24.40
CA VAL A 98 39.66 32.33 -24.61
C VAL A 98 40.41 32.32 -25.96
N PRO A 99 40.09 33.23 -26.90
CA PRO A 99 40.81 33.31 -28.18
C PRO A 99 42.27 33.75 -27.99
N LYS A 100 43.18 33.22 -28.83
CA LYS A 100 44.64 33.44 -28.73
C LYS A 100 45.11 34.82 -29.21
N THR A 101 44.29 35.51 -29.99
CA THR A 101 44.55 36.86 -30.51
C THR A 101 43.58 37.83 -29.86
N VAL A 102 44.11 38.78 -29.09
CA VAL A 102 43.32 39.84 -28.45
C VAL A 102 43.06 40.92 -29.49
N THR A 103 41.97 40.79 -30.25
CA THR A 103 41.46 41.87 -31.07
C THR A 103 40.75 42.86 -30.13
N SER A 104 41.17 44.13 -30.12
CA SER A 104 40.53 45.20 -29.35
C SER A 104 39.15 45.52 -29.92
N VAL A 105 38.17 44.66 -29.63
CA VAL A 105 36.75 44.91 -29.89
C VAL A 105 36.15 45.38 -28.57
N GLY A 106 35.56 46.58 -28.58
CA GLY A 106 34.96 47.18 -27.39
C GLY A 106 34.01 46.21 -26.70
N VAL A 107 34.20 46.02 -25.39
CA VAL A 107 33.29 45.21 -24.57
C VAL A 107 31.95 45.92 -24.56
N GLY A 108 30.97 45.40 -25.30
CA GLY A 108 29.60 45.88 -25.23
C GLY A 108 29.07 45.70 -23.81
N ASP A 109 28.21 46.62 -23.36
CA ASP A 109 27.48 46.49 -22.10
C ASP A 109 26.44 45.38 -22.22
N ALA A 110 26.92 44.14 -22.14
CA ALA A 110 26.10 42.94 -22.09
C ALA A 110 25.79 42.65 -20.62
N GLY A 111 24.51 42.38 -20.33
CA GLY A 111 24.08 41.95 -19.00
C GLY A 111 24.84 40.73 -18.49
N THR A 112 24.76 40.48 -17.18
CA THR A 112 25.43 39.33 -16.58
C THR A 112 25.04 38.03 -17.29
N PRO A 113 26.00 37.15 -17.65
CA PRO A 113 25.68 35.88 -18.30
C PRO A 113 24.72 35.07 -17.41
N GLN A 114 23.55 34.76 -17.96
CA GLN A 114 22.49 34.00 -17.28
C GLN A 114 21.82 33.01 -18.23
N LEU A 115 21.29 31.92 -17.68
CA LEU A 115 20.41 31.01 -18.43
C LEU A 115 19.22 31.77 -18.98
N THR A 116 18.78 31.37 -20.19
CA THR A 116 17.51 31.83 -20.75
C THR A 116 16.35 31.34 -19.88
N GLU A 117 15.22 32.05 -19.93
CA GLU A 117 14.03 31.65 -19.16
C GLU A 117 13.54 30.26 -19.54
N ALA A 118 13.57 29.92 -20.84
CA ALA A 118 13.26 28.58 -21.34
C ALA A 118 14.18 27.51 -20.71
N ALA A 119 15.49 27.73 -20.71
CA ALA A 119 16.45 26.78 -20.14
C ALA A 119 16.26 26.61 -18.61
N ARG A 120 15.90 27.68 -17.90
CA ARG A 120 15.56 27.63 -16.47
C ARG A 120 14.31 26.79 -16.23
N HIS A 121 13.26 27.01 -17.02
CA HIS A 121 12.02 26.25 -16.91
C HIS A 121 12.24 24.75 -17.20
N ASP A 122 12.96 24.44 -18.27
CA ASP A 122 13.28 23.05 -18.65
C ASP A 122 14.12 22.34 -17.59
N TYR A 123 15.06 23.05 -16.96
CA TYR A 123 15.83 22.50 -15.84
C TYR A 123 14.93 22.06 -14.67
N TYR A 124 13.99 22.90 -14.25
CA TYR A 124 13.11 22.54 -13.13
C TYR A 124 12.12 21.44 -13.52
N ARG A 125 11.58 21.47 -14.75
CA ARG A 125 10.75 20.38 -15.26
C ARG A 125 11.49 19.04 -15.26
N LEU A 126 12.75 19.03 -15.72
CA LEU A 126 13.58 17.83 -15.68
C LEU A 126 13.80 17.34 -14.25
N ARG A 127 14.05 18.27 -13.32
CA ARG A 127 14.25 17.93 -11.91
C ARG A 127 12.99 17.35 -11.26
N GLU A 128 11.81 17.90 -11.56
CA GLU A 128 10.53 17.34 -11.12
C GLU A 128 10.32 15.92 -11.65
N MET A 129 10.56 15.67 -12.94
CA MET A 129 10.41 14.33 -13.53
C MET A 129 11.38 13.32 -12.91
N MET A 130 12.62 13.71 -12.63
CA MET A 130 13.59 12.84 -11.96
C MET A 130 13.15 12.51 -10.54
N LEU A 131 12.68 13.51 -9.80
CA LEU A 131 12.16 13.35 -8.45
C LEU A 131 10.94 12.42 -8.40
N GLU A 132 9.97 12.62 -9.28
CA GLU A 132 8.77 11.78 -9.37
C GLU A 132 9.14 10.33 -9.68
N ASN A 133 10.01 10.10 -10.65
CA ASN A 133 10.48 8.76 -10.98
C ASN A 133 11.24 8.11 -9.81
N GLU A 134 12.09 8.86 -9.11
CA GLU A 134 12.79 8.37 -7.92
C GLU A 134 11.80 7.97 -6.82
N ARG A 135 10.84 8.83 -6.50
CA ARG A 135 9.81 8.56 -5.47
C ARG A 135 8.93 7.37 -5.86
N GLN A 136 8.50 7.27 -7.12
CA GLN A 136 7.75 6.11 -7.61
C GLN A 136 8.57 4.82 -7.52
N THR A 137 9.85 4.87 -7.86
CA THR A 137 10.73 3.70 -7.78
C THR A 137 10.92 3.25 -6.33
N LYS A 138 11.14 4.18 -5.40
CA LYS A 138 11.23 3.87 -3.96
C LYS A 138 9.93 3.29 -3.42
N TYR A 139 8.79 3.91 -3.73
CA TYR A 139 7.47 3.37 -3.39
C TYR A 139 7.30 1.92 -3.87
N LEU A 140 7.65 1.63 -5.13
CA LEU A 140 7.55 0.27 -5.68
C LEU A 140 8.50 -0.72 -4.98
N GLN A 141 9.72 -0.29 -4.65
CA GLN A 141 10.66 -1.11 -3.89
C GLN A 141 10.12 -1.43 -2.50
N ASP A 142 9.60 -0.44 -1.78
CA ASP A 142 9.06 -0.60 -0.44
C ASP A 142 7.75 -1.39 -0.45
N TYR A 143 6.91 -1.21 -1.47
CA TYR A 143 5.72 -2.03 -1.71
C TYR A 143 6.09 -3.50 -1.89
N ILE A 144 7.07 -3.82 -2.76
CA ILE A 144 7.54 -5.20 -2.95
C ILE A 144 8.14 -5.75 -1.66
N ASN A 145 8.90 -4.94 -0.92
CA ASN A 145 9.47 -5.36 0.35
C ASN A 145 8.37 -5.66 1.38
N THR A 146 7.30 -4.87 1.41
CA THR A 146 6.18 -5.04 2.34
C THR A 146 5.30 -6.24 1.95
N GLU A 147 4.88 -6.32 0.69
CA GLU A 147 3.89 -7.30 0.23
C GLU A 147 4.48 -8.65 -0.17
N CYS A 148 5.73 -8.69 -0.65
CA CYS A 148 6.34 -9.90 -1.21
C CYS A 148 7.48 -10.47 -0.36
N ARG A 149 8.24 -9.62 0.36
CA ARG A 149 9.45 -10.05 1.10
C ARG A 149 9.31 -10.01 2.62
N GLY A 150 8.47 -9.13 3.16
CA GLY A 150 8.27 -8.93 4.60
C GLY A 150 7.62 -10.13 5.31
N ASN A 151 6.94 -10.99 4.55
CA ASN A 151 6.19 -12.14 5.07
C ASN A 151 6.84 -13.49 4.79
N ASN A 152 8.17 -13.65 4.95
CA ASN A 152 8.85 -14.96 4.99
C ASN A 152 8.34 -16.04 4.00
N GLY A 153 7.94 -15.64 2.78
CA GLY A 153 7.38 -16.54 1.77
C GLY A 153 6.23 -17.44 2.22
N LYS A 154 5.49 -17.12 3.30
CA LYS A 154 4.32 -17.94 3.67
C LYS A 154 3.15 -17.57 2.75
N PRO A 155 2.56 -18.53 2.02
CA PRO A 155 1.34 -18.29 1.30
C PRO A 155 0.24 -17.98 2.32
N THR A 156 -0.41 -16.83 2.16
CA THR A 156 -1.77 -16.59 2.68
C THR A 156 -2.65 -17.78 2.25
N PRO A 157 -3.40 -18.41 3.18
CA PRO A 157 -4.26 -19.54 2.88
C PRO A 157 -5.37 -19.21 1.87
#